data_AF-A0AAV7FNQ9-F1
#
_entry.id   AF-A0AAV7FNQ9-F1
#
_cell.length_a   1.000
_cell.length_b   1.000
_cell.length_c   1.000
_cell.angle_alpha   90.00
_cell.angle_beta   90.00
_cell.angle_gamma   90.00
#
_symmetry.space_group_name_H-M   'P 1'
#
loop_
_entity.id
_entity.type
_entity.pdbx_description
1 polymer ?
#
loop_
_entity_poly.entity_id
_entity_poly.type
_entity_poly.pdbx_seq_one_letter_code
_entity_poly.pdbx_strand_id
1 'polypeptide(L)' 'MPEPKYVIAMGACTITGGITVRGVDKFIPVDVYLPGCPPKPEAIIDAITKLRKKIIPKNLSNPKGQYLPTN' A
#
# COMPACT_ATOMS: atom_id res chain seq x y z
N MET A 1 16.01 3.53 1.86
CA MET A 1 14.79 4.02 1.20
C MET A 1 14.57 5.44 1.67
N PRO A 2 14.64 6.46 0.79
CA PRO A 2 14.41 7.86 1.17
C PRO A 2 12.94 8.08 1.54
N GLU A 3 12.67 9.02 2.46
CA GLU A 3 11.31 9.49 2.74
C GLU A 3 10.76 10.32 1.56
N PRO A 4 9.46 10.25 1.24
CA PRO A 4 8.39 9.44 1.86
C PRO A 4 8.33 8.00 1.34
N LYS A 5 8.09 7.04 2.25
CA LYS A 5 7.96 5.60 1.93
C LYS A 5 6.57 5.09 2.30
N TYR A 6 6.05 4.18 1.47
CA TYR A 6 4.77 3.53 1.69
C TYR A 6 4.89 2.02 1.49
N VAL A 7 4.20 1.25 2.33
CA VAL A 7 4.30 -0.21 2.32
C VAL A 7 2.92 -0.82 2.11
N ILE A 8 2.82 -1.70 1.11
CA ILE A 8 1.61 -2.48 0.83
C ILE A 8 1.90 -3.93 1.21
N ALA A 9 1.10 -4.49 2.12
CA ALA A 9 1.12 -5.93 2.40
C ALA A 9 0.16 -6.64 1.45
N MET A 10 0.68 -7.55 0.62
CA MET A 10 -0.07 -8.24 -0.41
C MET A 10 -0.11 -9.75 -0.17
N GLY A 11 -1.30 -10.25 0.12
CA GLY A 11 -1.59 -11.65 0.27
C GLY A 11 -1.56 -12.16 1.71
N ALA A 12 -2.19 -13.31 1.93
CA ALA A 12 -2.38 -13.90 3.26
C ALA A 12 -1.05 -14.17 3.98
N CYS A 13 0.00 -14.55 3.24
CA CYS A 13 1.33 -14.80 3.79
C CYS A 13 1.94 -13.55 4.44
N THR A 14 1.75 -12.36 3.87
CA THR A 14 2.33 -11.13 4.43
C THR A 14 1.49 -10.51 5.53
N ILE A 15 0.17 -10.73 5.54
CA ILE A 15 -0.76 -10.08 6.48
C ILE A 15 -0.85 -10.89 7.78
N THR A 16 -1.28 -12.14 7.70
CA THR A 16 -1.51 -12.99 8.88
C THR A 16 -0.43 -14.04 9.06
N GLY A 17 0.47 -14.20 8.09
CA GLY A 17 1.52 -15.20 8.09
C GLY A 17 1.17 -16.46 7.31
N GLY A 18 -0.09 -16.72 6.94
CA GLY A 18 -0.49 -17.88 6.14
C GLY A 18 0.24 -19.19 6.53
N ILE A 19 1.01 -19.74 5.58
CA ILE A 19 1.85 -20.95 5.70
C ILE A 19 3.30 -20.68 6.18
N THR A 20 3.67 -19.43 6.49
CA THR A 20 5.04 -18.98 6.77
C THR A 20 5.14 -18.02 7.97
N VAL A 21 6.27 -17.30 8.08
CA VAL A 21 6.60 -16.33 9.13
C VAL A 21 5.42 -15.37 9.40
N ARG A 22 5.11 -15.19 10.68
CA ARG A 22 4.01 -14.33 11.16
C ARG A 22 4.17 -12.90 10.63
N GLY A 23 3.05 -12.32 10.19
CA GLY A 23 2.89 -11.10 9.37
C GLY A 23 3.94 -10.00 9.44
N VAL A 24 4.11 -9.32 8.31
CA VAL A 24 5.16 -8.30 8.05
C VAL A 24 5.00 -7.05 8.94
N ASP A 25 3.81 -6.83 9.49
CA ASP A 25 3.47 -5.72 10.38
C ASP A 25 4.34 -5.63 11.63
N LYS A 26 4.96 -6.76 12.02
CA LYS A 26 5.88 -6.82 13.16
C LYS A 26 7.25 -6.25 12.85
N PHE A 27 7.62 -6.17 11.57
CA PHE A 27 8.94 -5.74 11.13
C PHE A 27 8.91 -4.34 10.53
N ILE A 28 7.86 -4.02 9.75
CA ILE A 28 7.77 -2.79 8.97
C ILE A 28 6.32 -2.28 9.07
N PRO A 29 6.11 -0.96 9.27
CA PRO A 29 4.76 -0.40 9.29
C PRO A 29 4.10 -0.54 7.91
N VAL A 30 2.91 -1.13 7.87
CA VAL A 30 2.12 -1.33 6.64
C VAL A 30 1.04 -0.27 6.51
N ASP A 31 0.95 0.34 5.33
CA ASP A 31 -0.03 1.39 5.01
C ASP A 31 -1.35 0.86 4.48
N VAL A 32 -1.29 -0.20 3.68
CA VAL A 32 -2.42 -0.80 2.96
C VAL A 32 -2.28 -2.31 2.98
N TYR A 33 -3.39 -2.98 3.30
CA TYR A 33 -3.50 -4.42 3.33
C TYR A 33 -4.35 -4.91 2.14
N LEU A 34 -3.81 -5.85 1.38
CA LEU A 34 -4.48 -6.48 0.25
C LEU A 34 -4.62 -8.00 0.49
N PRO A 35 -5.78 -8.50 0.92
CA PRO A 35 -5.98 -9.93 1.14
C PRO A 35 -6.05 -10.72 -0.19
N GLY A 36 -5.52 -11.95 -0.19
CA GLY A 36 -5.59 -12.88 -1.33
C GLY A 36 -4.53 -13.99 -1.27
N CYS A 37 -4.68 -15.06 -2.05
CA CYS A 37 -3.71 -16.16 -2.10
C CYS A 37 -3.73 -16.91 -3.46
N PRO A 38 -3.18 -16.34 -4.53
CA PRO A 38 -2.74 -14.95 -4.70
C PRO A 38 -3.93 -13.99 -4.96
N PRO A 39 -3.81 -12.70 -4.64
CA PRO A 39 -4.88 -11.73 -4.90
C PRO A 39 -5.09 -11.52 -6.40
N LYS A 40 -6.33 -11.20 -6.78
CA LYS A 40 -6.69 -10.97 -8.17
C LYS A 40 -6.04 -9.69 -8.71
N PRO A 41 -5.69 -9.62 -10.01
CA PRO A 41 -5.06 -8.43 -10.61
C PRO A 41 -5.85 -7.14 -10.38
N GLU A 42 -7.18 -7.19 -10.41
CA GLU A 42 -8.05 -6.03 -10.20
C GLU A 42 -7.93 -5.49 -8.78
N ALA A 43 -7.74 -6.39 -7.80
CA ALA A 43 -7.58 -6.02 -6.40
C ALA A 43 -6.24 -5.33 -6.12
N ILE A 44 -5.20 -5.64 -6.92
CA ILE A 44 -3.90 -4.94 -6.86
C ILE A 44 -4.06 -3.49 -7.33
N ILE A 45 -4.78 -3.29 -8.45
CA ILE A 45 -5.02 -1.95 -9.01
C ILE A 45 -5.84 -1.10 -8.02
N ASP A 46 -6.85 -1.70 -7.37
CA ASP A 46 -7.63 -1.04 -6.32
C ASP A 46 -6.76 -0.67 -5.11
N ALA A 47 -5.85 -1.55 -4.66
CA ALA A 47 -4.93 -1.25 -3.57
C ALA A 47 -3.98 -0.07 -3.88
N ILE A 48 -3.46 0.01 -5.11
CA ILE A 48 -2.65 1.15 -5.56
C ILE A 48 -3.49 2.43 -5.61
N THR A 49 -4.73 2.33 -6.06
CA THR A 49 -5.67 3.46 -6.11
C THR A 49 -6.01 3.97 -4.71
N LYS A 50 -6.21 3.07 -3.74
CA LYS A 50 -6.39 3.40 -2.32
C LYS A 50 -5.15 4.05 -1.74
N LEU A 51 -3.96 3.55 -2.07
CA LEU A 51 -2.71 4.18 -1.62
C LEU A 51 -2.57 5.60 -2.19
N ARG A 52 -2.82 5.80 -3.49
CA ARG A 52 -2.82 7.13 -4.10
C ARG A 52 -3.79 8.10 -3.40
N LYS A 53 -5.00 7.65 -3.06
CA LYS A 53 -5.96 8.46 -2.29
C LYS A 53 -5.49 8.78 -0.87
N LYS A 54 -4.69 7.92 -0.25
CA LYS A 54 -4.09 8.14 1.09
C LYS A 54 -2.93 9.14 1.02
N ILE A 55 -2.18 9.15 -0.09
CA ILE A 55 -1.04 10.04 -0.32
C ILE A 55 -1.50 11.45 -0.73
N ILE A 56 -2.55 11.55 -1.55
CA ILE A 56 -3.06 12.84 -2.04
C ILE A 56 -3.82 13.53 -0.89
N PRO A 57 -3.32 14.65 -0.35
CA PRO A 57 -4.06 15.40 0.67
C PRO A 57 -5.37 15.94 0.08
N LYS A 58 -6.44 15.94 0.88
CA LYS A 58 -7.80 16.39 0.54
C LYS A 58 -7.91 17.82 -0.04
N ASN A 59 -6.82 18.60 -0.01
CA ASN A 59 -6.72 19.95 -0.56
C ASN A 59 -6.16 20.02 -1.99
N LEU A 60 -5.88 18.88 -2.64
CA LEU A 60 -5.37 18.84 -4.02
C LEU A 60 -6.42 18.32 -5.01
N SER A 61 -7.53 19.03 -5.16
CA SER A 61 -8.41 18.89 -6.32
C SER A 61 -7.76 19.55 -7.55
N ASN A 62 -6.68 18.98 -8.09
CA ASN A 62 -6.13 19.43 -9.37
C ASN A 62 -5.73 18.20 -10.24
N PRO A 63 -6.37 17.98 -11.39
CA PRO A 63 -6.25 16.75 -12.17
C PRO A 63 -5.06 16.76 -13.14
N LYS A 64 -3.84 17.00 -12.66
CA LYS A 64 -2.62 16.75 -13.45
C LYS A 64 -1.52 16.17 -12.58
N GLY A 65 -1.11 14.94 -12.91
CA GLY A 65 -0.18 14.13 -12.15
C GLY A 65 1.18 14.79 -11.95
N GLN A 66 1.38 15.42 -10.80
CA GLN A 66 2.69 15.73 -10.27
C GLN A 66 2.73 15.34 -8.80
N TYR A 67 3.34 14.18 -8.56
CA TYR A 67 3.86 13.81 -7.25
C TYR A 67 5.03 14.76 -6.99
N LEU A 68 4.74 15.93 -6.40
CA LEU A 68 5.77 16.82 -5.90
C LEU A 68 6.21 16.31 -4.51
N PRO A 69 7.50 16.00 -4.30
CA PRO A 69 8.00 15.74 -2.97
C PRO A 69 7.98 17.07 -2.20
N THR A 70 7.16 17.16 -1.16
CA THR A 70 7.34 18.19 -0.13
C THR A 70 8.50 17.74 0.76
N ASN A 71 9.68 18.32 0.51
CA ASN A 71 10.93 18.34 1.30
C ASN A 71 11.30 17.09 2.11
#